data_AF-A0A2S6SME3-F1
#
_entry.id   AF-A0A2S6SME3-F1
#
_cell.length_a   1.000
_cell.length_b   1.000
_cell.length_c   1.000
_cell.angle_alpha   90.00
_cell.angle_beta   90.00
_cell.angle_gamma   90.00
#
_symmetry.space_group_name_H-M   'P 1'
#
loop_
_entity.id
_entity.type
_entity.pdbx_description
1 polymer ?
#
loop_
_entity_poly.entity_id
_entity_poly.type
_entity_poly.pdbx_seq_one_letter_code
_entity_poly.pdbx_strand_id
1 'polypeptide(L)' 'MEDFIEYEKQSRALKTINLDDFSIEDLKLYLNQLKTEQERVNIEIARKKESQKEANKFFK' A
#
# COMPACT_ATOMS: atom_id res chain seq x y z
N MET A 1 -10.07 -4.80 -14.27
CA MET A 1 -10.35 -4.65 -12.82
C MET A 1 -10.47 -3.17 -12.59
N GLU A 2 -11.58 -2.72 -12.02
CA GLU A 2 -11.68 -1.33 -11.56
C GLU A 2 -10.65 -1.11 -10.45
N ASP A 3 -9.90 -0.03 -10.55
CA ASP A 3 -8.86 0.32 -9.60
C ASP A 3 -9.48 1.28 -8.58
N PHE A 4 -9.74 0.80 -7.36
CA PHE A 4 -10.43 1.58 -6.33
C PHE A 4 -9.46 2.48 -5.53
N ILE A 5 -8.16 2.24 -5.67
CA ILE A 5 -7.12 2.90 -4.89
C ILE A 5 -6.67 4.17 -5.62
N GLU A 6 -7.13 5.32 -5.11
CA GLU A 6 -6.62 6.63 -5.50
C GLU A 6 -5.81 7.27 -4.38
N TYR A 7 -4.83 8.09 -4.74
CA TYR A 7 -4.01 8.83 -3.79
C TYR A 7 -4.23 10.34 -3.88
N GLU A 8 -4.23 10.99 -2.73
CA GLU A 8 -4.11 12.44 -2.62
C GLU A 8 -2.74 12.89 -3.14
N LYS A 9 -2.74 13.77 -4.15
CA LYS A 9 -1.50 14.20 -4.83
C LYS A 9 -0.48 14.85 -3.88
N GLN A 10 -0.95 15.52 -2.84
CA GLN A 10 -0.10 16.29 -1.93
C GLN A 10 0.43 15.46 -0.76
N SER A 11 -0.42 14.67 -0.12
CA SER A 11 -0.07 13.92 1.10
C SER A 11 0.36 12.47 0.83
N ARG A 12 0.16 11.96 -0.40
CA ARG A 12 0.29 10.54 -0.75
C ARG A 12 -0.60 9.63 0.12
N ALA A 13 -1.59 10.19 0.81
CA ALA A 13 -2.58 9.43 1.53
C ALA A 13 -3.55 8.76 0.54
N LEU A 14 -4.09 7.61 0.91
CA LEU A 14 -5.24 7.02 0.23
C LEU A 14 -6.42 7.99 0.31
N LYS A 15 -7.09 8.25 -0.81
CA LYS A 15 -8.36 8.95 -0.80
C LYS A 15 -9.41 8.10 -0.13
N THR A 16 -10.19 8.71 0.75
CA THR A 16 -11.40 8.07 1.26
C THR A 16 -12.48 8.14 0.19
N ILE A 17 -13.05 6.99 -0.15
CA ILE A 17 -14.16 6.87 -1.10
C ILE A 17 -15.46 6.56 -0.34
N ASN A 18 -16.60 7.00 -0.87
CA ASN A 18 -17.90 6.57 -0.35
C ASN A 18 -18.17 5.12 -0.76
N LEU A 19 -18.62 4.30 0.19
CA LEU A 19 -18.88 2.87 0.02
C LEU A 19 -20.37 2.52 -0.01
N ASP A 20 -21.28 3.50 0.14
CA ASP A 20 -22.72 3.25 0.26
C ASP A 20 -23.32 2.54 -0.95
N ASP A 21 -22.80 2.81 -2.16
CA ASP A 21 -23.28 2.22 -3.42
C ASP A 21 -22.53 0.92 -3.81
N PHE A 22 -21.59 0.45 -2.99
CA PHE A 22 -20.77 -0.72 -3.31
C PHE A 22 -21.52 -2.01 -2.96
N SER A 23 -21.47 -3.00 -3.87
CA SER A 23 -21.93 -4.34 -3.54
C SER A 23 -20.97 -5.06 -2.60
N ILE A 24 -21.41 -6.17 -1.99
CA ILE A 24 -20.53 -7.02 -1.18
C ILE A 24 -19.32 -7.51 -1.99
N GLU A 25 -19.48 -7.75 -3.29
CA GLU A 25 -18.41 -8.20 -4.18
C GLU A 25 -17.39 -7.07 -4.42
N ASP A 26 -17.86 -5.84 -4.64
CA ASP A 26 -17.00 -4.67 -4.80
C ASP A 26 -16.19 -4.40 -3.53
N LEU A 27 -16.84 -4.49 -2.36
CA LEU A 27 -16.15 -4.35 -1.07
C LEU A 27 -15.08 -5.43 -0.86
N LYS A 28 -15.34 -6.67 -1.26
CA LYS A 28 -14.35 -7.76 -1.20
C LYS A 28 -13.18 -7.50 -2.16
N LEU A 29 -13.46 -7.01 -3.37
CA LEU A 29 -12.44 -6.68 -4.34
C LEU A 29 -11.57 -5.51 -3.85
N TYR A 30 -12.18 -4.46 -3.33
CA TYR A 30 -11.48 -3.32 -2.75
C TYR A 30 -10.61 -3.74 -1.56
N LEU A 31 -11.15 -4.54 -0.63
CA LEU A 31 -10.39 -5.09 0.49
C LEU A 31 -9.18 -5.92 0.02
N ASN A 32 -9.33 -6.69 -1.07
CA ASN A 32 -8.22 -7.46 -1.62
C ASN A 32 -7.11 -6.57 -2.17
N GLN A 33 -7.47 -5.52 -2.93
CA GLN A 33 -6.51 -4.54 -3.44
C GLN A 33 -5.75 -3.85 -2.30
N LEU A 34 -6.44 -3.43 -1.23
CA LEU A 34 -5.80 -2.82 -0.05
C LEU A 34 -4.79 -3.76 0.62
N LYS A 35 -5.12 -5.06 0.74
CA LYS A 35 -4.20 -6.07 1.28
C LYS A 35 -2.97 -6.25 0.41
N THR A 36 -3.14 -6.30 -0.91
CA THR A 36 -2.02 -6.38 -1.85
C THR A 36 -1.08 -5.20 -1.72
N GLU A 37 -1.61 -3.96 -1.65
CA GLU A 37 -0.76 -2.78 -1.45
C GLU A 37 -0.08 -2.77 -0.08
N GLN A 38 -0.76 -3.22 0.97
CA GLN A 38 -0.15 -3.37 2.30
C GLN A 38 1.04 -4.34 2.27
N GLU A 39 0.90 -5.47 1.56
CA GLU A 39 1.99 -6.45 1.40
C GLU A 39 3.18 -5.85 0.63
N ARG A 40 2.93 -5.15 -0.47
CA ARG A 40 3.97 -4.47 -1.26
C ARG A 40 4.76 -3.48 -0.40
N VAL A 41 4.08 -2.67 0.40
CA VAL A 41 4.71 -1.70 1.31
C VAL A 41 5.57 -2.42 2.36
N ASN A 42 5.09 -3.51 2.95
CA ASN A 42 5.86 -4.29 3.93
C ASN A 42 7.14 -4.89 3.33
N ILE A 43 7.07 -5.42 2.11
CA ILE A 43 8.24 -5.94 1.38
C ILE A 43 9.27 -4.82 1.15
N GLU A 44 8.82 -3.65 0.71
CA GLU A 44 9.73 -2.52 0.46
C GLU A 44 10.38 -2.01 1.76
N ILE A 45 9.64 -1.96 2.87
CA ILE A 45 10.19 -1.64 4.20
C ILE A 45 11.27 -2.64 4.59
N ALA A 46 11.02 -3.94 4.40
CA ALA A 46 11.98 -4.99 4.73
C ALA A 46 13.27 -4.85 3.89
N ARG A 47 13.13 -4.60 2.58
CA ARG A 47 14.27 -4.35 1.67
C ARG A 47 15.08 -3.14 2.12
N LYS A 48 14.43 -2.01 2.40
CA LYS A 48 15.12 -0.79 2.85
C LYS A 48 15.85 -0.99 4.19
N LYS A 49 15.25 -1.73 5.13
CA LYS A 49 15.91 -2.10 6.39
C LYS A 49 17.16 -2.93 6.17
N GLU A 50 17.13 -3.88 5.23
CA GLU A 50 18.31 -4.69 4.93
C GLU A 50 19.41 -3.84 4.29
N SER A 51 19.08 -2.99 3.31
CA SER A 51 20.05 -2.06 2.72
C SER A 51 20.69 -1.12 3.75
N GLN A 52 19.92 -0.65 4.75
CA GLN A 52 20.46 0.15 5.85
C GLN A 52 21.45 -0.64 6.72
N LYS A 53 21.14 -1.90 7.03
CA LYS A 53 22.07 -2.77 7.80
C LYS A 53 23.35 -3.03 7.03
N GLU A 54 23.26 -3.30 5.75
CA GLU A 54 24.43 -3.52 4.88
C GLU A 54 25.30 -2.28 4.84
N ALA A 55 24.72 -1.10 4.54
CA ALA A 55 25.45 0.17 4.55
C ALA A 55 26.16 0.41 5.89
N ASN A 56 25.48 0.18 7.02
CA ASN A 56 26.07 0.32 8.35
C ASN A 56 27.22 -0.65 8.63
N LYS A 57 27.32 -1.79 7.94
CA LYS A 57 28.48 -2.70 8.03
C LYS A 57 29.68 -2.20 7.23
N PHE A 58 29.44 -1.47 6.13
CA PHE A 58 30.51 -0.96 5.25
C PHE A 58 31.09 0.38 5.71
N PHE A 59 30.29 1.22 6.38
CA PHE A 59 30.70 2.56 6.82
C PHE A 59 31.01 2.65 8.34
N LYS A 60 31.10 1.51 9.03
CA LYS A 60 31.68 1.39 10.38
C LYS A 60 33.11 0.87 10.27
#